data_AF-A0A3C0ASB8-F1
#
_entry.id   AF-A0A3C0ASB8-F1
#
_cell.length_a   1.000
_cell.length_b   1.000
_cell.length_c   1.000
_cell.angle_alpha   90.00
_cell.angle_beta   90.00
_cell.angle_gamma   90.00
#
_symmetry.space_group_name_H-M   'P 1'
#
loop_
_entity.id
_entity.type
_entity.pdbx_description
1 polymer ?
#
loop_
_entity_poly.entity_id
_entity_poly.type
_entity_poly.pdbx_seq_one_letter_code
_entity_poly.pdbx_strand_id
1 'polypeptide(L)' 'MTTTNYDPIAEQYKRSKQQPWRTFIECFTLLELAGNPQGLSVLDVACGEGFYTRLLRE' A
#
# COMPACT_ATOMS: atom_id res chain seq x y z
N MET A 1 18.87 17.91 0.46
CA MET A 1 17.89 17.82 1.57
C MET A 1 16.84 16.82 1.14
N THR A 2 16.80 15.64 1.72
CA THR A 2 15.83 14.60 1.35
C THR A 2 14.53 14.89 2.08
N THR A 3 13.51 15.38 1.37
CA THR A 3 12.22 15.74 1.95
C THR A 3 11.38 14.47 2.13
N THR A 4 10.97 14.16 3.37
CA THR A 4 10.08 13.02 3.66
C THR A 4 8.60 13.41 3.74
N ASN A 5 8.27 14.67 3.41
CA ASN A 5 6.90 15.16 3.45
C ASN A 5 6.13 14.73 2.20
N TYR A 6 5.07 13.92 2.40
CA TYR A 6 4.19 13.46 1.34
C TYR A 6 2.94 14.31 1.16
N ASP A 7 2.66 15.28 2.05
CA ASP A 7 1.47 16.14 1.97
C ASP A 7 1.30 16.80 0.58
N PRO A 8 2.36 17.36 -0.06
CA PRO A 8 2.21 18.00 -1.37
C PRO A 8 1.90 17.04 -2.51
N ILE A 9 2.09 15.72 -2.31
CA ILE A 9 1.96 14.69 -3.34
C ILE A 9 0.95 13.60 -2.96
N ALA A 10 0.15 13.77 -1.91
CA ALA A 10 -0.72 12.73 -1.39
C ALA A 10 -1.68 12.18 -2.46
N GLU A 11 -2.30 13.06 -3.24
CA GLU A 11 -3.22 12.68 -4.32
C GLU A 11 -2.51 11.99 -5.49
N GLN A 12 -1.32 12.46 -5.87
CA GLN A 12 -0.50 11.85 -6.92
C GLN A 12 -0.03 10.47 -6.49
N TYR A 13 0.37 10.32 -5.22
CA TYR A 13 0.80 9.04 -4.65
C TYR A 13 -0.36 8.03 -4.61
N LYS A 14 -1.55 8.45 -4.19
CA LYS A 14 -2.80 7.67 -4.30
C LYS A 14 -3.04 7.19 -5.73
N ARG A 15 -3.05 8.10 -6.71
CA ARG A 15 -3.25 7.75 -8.12
C ARG A 15 -2.16 6.83 -8.67
N SER A 16 -0.92 6.95 -8.17
CA SER A 16 0.18 6.08 -8.61
C SER A 16 -0.10 4.60 -8.38
N LYS A 17 -0.94 4.25 -7.38
CA LYS A 17 -1.35 2.85 -7.11
C LYS A 17 -2.13 2.21 -8.24
N GLN A 18 -2.68 3.01 -9.17
CA GLN A 18 -3.37 2.54 -10.37
C GLN A 18 -2.42 2.25 -11.55
N GLN A 19 -1.13 2.60 -11.43
CA GLN A 19 -0.16 2.30 -12.48
C GLN A 19 -0.07 0.78 -12.69
N PRO A 20 -0.04 0.29 -13.95
CA PRO A 20 -0.12 -1.14 -14.23
C PRO A 20 0.88 -2.00 -13.45
N TRP A 21 2.13 -1.56 -13.32
CA TRP A 21 3.14 -2.32 -12.58
C TRP A 21 2.83 -2.39 -11.06
N ARG A 22 2.23 -1.34 -10.48
CA ARG A 22 1.83 -1.38 -9.06
C ARG A 22 0.63 -2.29 -8.85
N THR A 23 -0.33 -2.24 -9.77
CA THR A 23 -1.53 -3.07 -9.72
C THR A 23 -1.22 -4.55 -9.94
N PHE A 24 -0.42 -4.89 -10.95
CA PHE A 24 -0.25 -6.27 -11.40
C PHE A 24 1.01 -6.95 -10.87
N ILE A 25 2.04 -6.19 -10.49
CA ILE A 25 3.31 -6.74 -10.01
C ILE A 25 3.46 -6.47 -8.52
N GLU A 26 3.54 -5.21 -8.11
CA GLU A 26 3.77 -4.83 -6.71
C GLU A 26 2.68 -5.38 -5.79
N CYS A 27 1.40 -5.16 -6.14
CA CYS A 27 0.27 -5.62 -5.35
C CYS A 27 0.19 -7.15 -5.28
N PHE A 28 0.33 -7.82 -6.43
CA PHE A 28 0.34 -9.29 -6.48
C PHE A 28 1.40 -9.87 -5.54
N THR A 29 2.65 -9.42 -5.69
CA THR A 29 3.76 -9.90 -4.87
C THR A 29 3.57 -9.57 -3.39
N LEU A 30 3.11 -8.36 -3.05
CA LEU A 30 2.92 -7.98 -1.64
C LEU A 30 1.79 -8.77 -0.96
N LEU A 31 0.67 -8.98 -1.64
CA LEU A 31 -0.43 -9.77 -1.09
C LEU A 31 -0.05 -11.25 -0.95
N GLU A 32 0.69 -11.80 -1.91
CA GLU A 32 1.20 -13.17 -1.83
C GLU A 32 2.16 -13.35 -0.65
N LEU A 33 3.09 -12.42 -0.45
CA LEU A 33 4.04 -12.46 0.68
C LEU A 33 3.36 -12.22 2.04
N ALA A 34 2.33 -11.38 2.08
CA ALA A 34 1.58 -11.11 3.31
C ALA A 34 0.77 -12.33 3.78
N GLY A 35 0.32 -13.19 2.86
CA GLY A 35 -0.47 -14.38 3.16
C GLY A 35 -1.83 -14.05 3.79
N ASN A 36 -2.37 -14.97 4.59
CA ASN A 36 -3.65 -14.77 5.28
C ASN A 36 -3.42 -14.16 6.68
N PRO A 37 -3.84 -12.90 6.93
CA PRO A 37 -3.66 -12.25 8.22
C PRO A 37 -4.75 -12.59 9.26
N GLN A 38 -5.69 -13.49 8.98
CA GLN A 38 -6.85 -13.72 9.85
C GLN A 38 -6.46 -14.18 11.27
N GLY A 39 -7.02 -13.49 12.28
CA GLY A 39 -6.72 -13.76 13.68
C GLY A 39 -5.40 -13.16 14.19
N LEU A 40 -4.63 -12.50 13.33
CA LEU A 40 -3.38 -11.83 13.70
C LEU A 40 -3.61 -10.36 14.04
N SER A 41 -2.72 -9.81 14.86
CA SER A 41 -2.59 -8.36 15.03
C SER A 41 -1.61 -7.82 13.99
N VAL A 42 -2.08 -6.94 13.09
CA VAL A 42 -1.31 -6.47 11.93
C VAL A 42 -1.06 -4.96 12.01
N LEU A 43 0.16 -4.54 11.66
CA LEU A 43 0.59 -3.14 11.55
C LEU A 43 1.06 -2.83 10.12
N ASP A 44 0.43 -1.84 9.47
CA ASP A 44 0.80 -1.32 8.14
C ASP A 44 1.57 -0.01 8.31
N VAL A 45 2.88 -0.04 8.10
CA VAL A 45 3.78 1.12 8.27
C VAL A 45 3.97 1.84 6.94
N ALA A 46 3.98 3.17 6.97
CA ALA A 46 3.94 4.02 5.76
C ALA A 46 2.70 3.73 4.90
N CYS A 47 1.57 3.48 5.56
CA CYS A 47 0.31 3.04 4.96
C CYS A 47 -0.27 4.05 3.94
N GLY A 48 0.18 5.31 3.95
CA GLY A 48 -0.36 6.36 3.10
C GLY A 48 -1.86 6.53 3.37
N GLU A 49 -2.68 6.44 2.32
CA GLU A 49 -4.14 6.44 2.50
C GLU A 49 -4.71 5.13 3.05
N GLY A 50 -3.88 4.08 3.23
CA GLY A 50 -4.23 2.74 3.72
C GLY A 50 -4.62 1.75 2.63
N PHE A 51 -3.95 1.81 1.47
CA PHE A 51 -4.27 0.98 0.29
C PHE A 51 -4.20 -0.52 0.57
N TYR A 52 -3.07 -1.02 1.10
CA TYR A 52 -2.91 -2.47 1.38
C TYR A 52 -3.71 -2.92 2.59
N THR A 53 -3.83 -2.09 3.63
CA THR A 53 -4.72 -2.38 4.77
C THR A 53 -6.15 -2.68 4.31
N ARG A 54 -6.69 -1.95 3.33
CA ARG A 54 -8.04 -2.20 2.82
C ARG A 54 -8.13 -3.48 2.02
N LEU A 55 -7.19 -3.71 1.11
CA LEU A 55 -7.13 -4.93 0.31
C LEU A 55 -7.01 -6.20 1.16
N LEU A 56 -6.25 -6.17 2.26
CA LEU A 56 -6.07 -7.30 3.17
C LEU A 56 -7.25 -7.54 4.14
N ARG A 57 -8.22 -6.62 4.18
CA ARG A 57 -9.43 -6.72 5.02
C ARG A 57 -10.67 -7.18 4.27
N GLU A 58 -10.62 -7.17 2.94
CA GLU A 58 -11.65 -7.77 2.06
C GLU A 58 -11.54 -9.30 2.09
#